data_AF-A0A4P8L6F8-F1
#
_entry.id   AF-A0A4P8L6F8-F1
#
_cell.length_a   1.000
_cell.length_b   1.000
_cell.length_c   1.000
_cell.angle_alpha   90.00
_cell.angle_beta   90.00
_cell.angle_gamma   90.00
#
_symmetry.space_group_name_H-M   'P 1'
#
loop_
_entity.id
_entity.type
_entity.pdbx_description
1 polymer ?
#
loop_
_entity_poly.entity_id
_entity_poly.type
_entity_poly.pdbx_seq_one_letter_code
_entity_poly.pdbx_strand_id
1 'polypeptide(L)'
;MVNKTLLLGLSPLLLFFVVHFTIPDLTSEVKSPGPFLEQYARGIDSKDIVISDAYSIRAVGWYLKRSDVYLLGGTGELDYGLKHKDAAGRLLDMQTAVDLIQKNRGRTVLIARVKHIARWRDQLPQPVFQDQSGPKGYVLWSF
;
A
#
# COMPACT_ATOMS: atom_id res chain seq x y z
N MET A 1 -5.22 -3.30 52.21
CA MET A 1 -5.33 -4.67 51.68
C MET A 1 -5.67 -4.55 50.20
N VAL A 2 -4.73 -4.81 49.28
CA VAL A 2 -5.01 -4.68 47.84
C VAL A 2 -5.91 -5.83 47.41
N ASN A 3 -7.03 -5.53 46.75
CA ASN A 3 -7.99 -6.53 46.33
C ASN A 3 -7.38 -7.43 45.23
N LYS A 4 -7.39 -8.75 45.40
CA LYS A 4 -6.76 -9.69 44.45
C LYS A 4 -7.30 -9.55 43.03
N THR A 5 -8.57 -9.17 42.90
CA THR A 5 -9.25 -8.90 41.63
C THR A 5 -8.65 -7.70 40.89
N LEU A 6 -8.16 -6.69 41.61
CA LEU A 6 -7.49 -5.53 41.00
C LEU A 6 -6.14 -5.92 40.40
N LEU A 7 -5.34 -6.76 41.08
CA LEU A 7 -4.07 -7.25 40.51
C LEU A 7 -4.29 -8.11 39.25
N LEU A 8 -5.31 -8.97 39.27
CA LEU A 8 -5.68 -9.78 38.10
C LEU A 8 -6.12 -8.90 36.92
N GLY A 9 -6.88 -7.82 37.17
CA GLY A 9 -7.26 -6.85 36.15
C GLY A 9 -6.09 -5.99 35.64
N LEU A 10 -5.12 -5.67 36.49
CA LEU A 10 -3.96 -4.84 36.12
C LEU A 10 -2.92 -5.62 35.28
N SER A 11 -2.86 -6.94 35.42
CA SER A 11 -1.89 -7.81 34.75
C SER A 11 -1.90 -7.68 33.21
N PRO A 12 -3.04 -7.84 32.48
CA PRO A 12 -3.06 -7.65 31.03
C PRO A 12 -2.84 -6.18 30.64
N LEU A 13 -3.18 -5.24 31.53
CA LEU A 13 -3.06 -3.82 31.26
C LEU A 13 -1.60 -3.40 31.07
N LEU A 14 -0.71 -3.89 31.96
CA LEU A 14 0.73 -3.67 31.84
C LEU A 14 1.29 -4.25 30.53
N LEU A 15 0.83 -5.44 30.14
CA LEU A 15 1.22 -6.07 28.88
C LEU A 15 0.82 -5.22 27.67
N PHE A 16 -0.40 -4.66 27.65
CA PHE A 16 -0.85 -3.79 26.57
C PHE A 16 -0.06 -2.48 26.47
N PHE A 17 0.44 -1.93 27.57
CA PHE A 17 1.31 -0.75 27.51
C PHE A 17 2.71 -1.07 26.97
N VAL A 18 3.26 -2.23 27.32
CA VAL A 18 4.63 -2.59 26.92
C VAL A 18 4.70 -3.15 25.50
N VAL A 19 3.66 -3.82 25.01
CA VAL A 19 3.72 -4.54 23.71
C VAL A 19 4.10 -3.63 22.55
N HIS A 20 3.67 -2.37 22.55
CA HIS A 20 3.99 -1.39 21.50
C HIS A 20 5.49 -1.14 21.34
N PHE A 21 6.29 -1.29 22.40
CA PHE A 21 7.76 -1.14 22.37
C PHE A 21 8.50 -2.41 21.95
N THR A 22 7.79 -3.55 21.89
CA THR A 22 8.38 -4.84 21.52
C THR A 22 8.23 -5.16 20.03
N ILE A 23 7.42 -4.38 19.30
CA ILE A 23 7.19 -4.59 17.87
C ILE A 23 8.44 -4.14 17.09
N PRO A 24 9.10 -5.04 16.35
CA PRO A 24 10.26 -4.65 15.54
C PRO A 24 9.86 -3.70 14.42
N ASP A 25 10.74 -2.74 14.09
CA ASP A 25 10.53 -1.77 13.00
C ASP A 25 10.19 -2.46 11.69
N LEU A 26 10.89 -3.55 11.35
CA LEU A 26 10.62 -4.34 10.15
C LEU A 26 9.18 -4.87 10.09
N THR A 27 8.60 -5.25 11.22
CA THR A 27 7.19 -5.68 11.29
C THR A 27 6.27 -4.50 11.02
N SER A 28 6.57 -3.34 11.60
CA SER A 28 5.80 -2.11 11.36
C SER A 28 5.82 -1.72 9.87
N GLU A 29 6.98 -1.65 9.24
CA GLU A 29 7.14 -1.31 7.81
C GLU A 29 6.39 -2.27 6.88
N VAL A 30 6.35 -3.56 7.24
CA VAL A 30 5.75 -4.62 6.43
C VAL A 30 4.25 -4.76 6.67
N LYS A 31 3.77 -4.50 7.88
CA LYS A 31 2.38 -4.80 8.27
C LYS A 31 1.52 -3.56 8.43
N SER A 32 2.13 -2.38 8.54
CA SER A 32 1.44 -1.10 8.70
C SER A 32 1.77 -0.15 7.54
N PRO A 33 1.07 -0.25 6.40
CA PRO A 33 1.25 0.69 5.29
C PRO A 33 0.75 2.11 5.60
N GLY A 34 -0.10 2.27 6.63
CA GLY A 34 -0.78 3.54 6.94
C GLY A 34 0.15 4.73 7.13
N PRO A 35 1.11 4.65 8.08
CA PRO A 35 2.04 5.75 8.34
C PRO A 35 2.85 6.17 7.10
N PHE A 36 3.13 5.25 6.19
CA PHE A 36 3.81 5.55 4.93
C PHE A 36 2.87 6.26 3.94
N LEU A 37 1.66 5.73 3.73
CA LEU A 37 0.70 6.28 2.78
C LEU A 37 0.14 7.65 3.21
N GLU A 38 -0.04 7.88 4.51
CA GLU A 38 -0.54 9.15 5.05
C GLU A 38 0.41 10.32 4.78
N GLN A 39 1.71 10.07 4.68
CA GLN A 39 2.71 11.09 4.32
C GLN A 39 2.45 11.65 2.92
N TYR A 40 1.95 10.81 2.01
CA TYR A 40 1.73 11.14 0.60
C TYR A 40 0.27 11.46 0.26
N ALA A 41 -0.68 11.13 1.15
CA ALA A 41 -2.12 11.27 0.91
C ALA A 41 -2.54 12.70 0.52
N ARG A 42 -1.87 13.73 1.05
CA ARG A 42 -2.15 15.14 0.70
C ARG A 42 -1.55 15.59 -0.64
N GLY A 43 -0.55 14.87 -1.16
CA GLY A 43 0.14 15.22 -2.40
C GLY A 43 -0.42 14.54 -3.65
N ILE A 44 -1.25 13.50 -3.49
CA ILE A 44 -1.88 12.77 -4.58
C ILE A 44 -3.27 13.38 -4.82
N ASP A 45 -3.44 14.07 -5.94
CA ASP A 45 -4.72 14.67 -6.32
C ASP A 45 -5.70 13.58 -6.80
N SER A 46 -6.99 13.83 -6.66
CA SER A 46 -8.07 13.04 -7.26
C SER A 46 -7.92 12.77 -8.76
N LYS A 47 -7.20 13.63 -9.50
CA LYS A 47 -6.94 13.47 -10.95
C LYS A 47 -5.73 12.59 -11.26
N ASP A 48 -4.91 12.28 -10.26
CA ASP A 48 -3.72 11.46 -10.46
C ASP A 48 -4.13 10.01 -10.67
N ILE A 49 -3.40 9.33 -11.56
CA ILE A 49 -3.61 7.92 -11.85
C ILE A 49 -2.86 7.10 -10.80
N VAL A 50 -3.59 6.30 -10.03
CA VAL A 50 -3.01 5.44 -9.00
C VAL A 50 -2.97 3.99 -9.49
N ILE A 51 -1.77 3.41 -9.52
CA ILE A 51 -1.54 2.01 -9.86
C ILE A 51 -1.06 1.28 -8.61
N SER A 52 -1.60 0.10 -8.32
CA SER A 52 -1.21 -0.70 -7.15
C SER A 52 -1.12 -2.19 -7.47
N ASP A 53 -0.39 -2.93 -6.63
CA ASP A 53 -0.49 -4.39 -6.60
C ASP A 53 -1.71 -4.86 -5.78
N ALA A 54 -2.07 -6.14 -5.90
CA ALA A 54 -3.24 -6.72 -5.24
C ALA A 54 -3.16 -6.68 -3.70
N TYR A 55 -1.95 -6.56 -3.15
CA TYR A 55 -1.72 -6.57 -1.71
C TYR A 55 -1.82 -5.18 -1.09
N SER A 56 -1.46 -4.14 -1.83
CA SER A 56 -1.43 -2.76 -1.33
C SER A 56 -2.72 -2.01 -1.66
N ILE A 57 -3.49 -2.42 -2.67
CA ILE A 57 -4.65 -1.67 -3.19
C ILE A 57 -5.72 -1.38 -2.12
N ARG A 58 -5.94 -2.30 -1.17
CA ARG A 58 -6.86 -2.05 -0.04
C ARG A 58 -6.36 -0.93 0.88
N ALA A 59 -5.07 -0.92 1.19
CA ALA A 59 -4.48 0.15 1.99
C ALA A 59 -4.49 1.47 1.22
N VAL A 60 -4.11 1.44 -0.07
CA VAL A 60 -4.16 2.60 -0.96
C VAL A 60 -5.56 3.21 -0.99
N GLY A 61 -6.60 2.41 -1.23
CA GLY A 61 -7.97 2.90 -1.25
C GLY A 61 -8.43 3.47 0.09
N TRP A 62 -8.04 2.85 1.21
CA TRP A 62 -8.40 3.31 2.54
C TRP A 62 -7.72 4.63 2.95
N TYR A 63 -6.40 4.75 2.73
CA TYR A 63 -5.60 5.88 3.20
C TYR A 63 -5.64 7.06 2.22
N LEU A 64 -5.69 6.80 0.91
CA LEU A 64 -5.83 7.87 -0.10
C LEU A 64 -7.30 8.25 -0.35
N LYS A 65 -8.26 7.52 0.22
CA LYS A 65 -9.71 7.69 -0.04
C LYS A 65 -10.06 7.58 -1.53
N ARG A 66 -9.38 6.68 -2.25
CA ARG A 66 -9.55 6.44 -3.68
C ARG A 66 -10.26 5.13 -3.95
N SER A 67 -11.16 5.14 -4.94
CA SER A 67 -11.87 3.94 -5.42
C SER A 67 -11.52 3.59 -6.86
N ASP A 68 -10.76 4.45 -7.53
CA ASP A 68 -10.35 4.43 -8.94
C ASP A 68 -8.87 4.03 -9.06
N VAL A 69 -8.47 2.98 -8.35
CA VAL A 69 -7.11 2.44 -8.37
C VAL A 69 -7.01 1.32 -9.41
N TYR A 70 -5.99 1.40 -10.27
CA TYR A 70 -5.65 0.35 -11.21
C TYR A 70 -4.81 -0.74 -10.55
N LEU A 71 -5.02 -1.98 -10.97
CA LEU A 71 -4.33 -3.15 -10.46
C LEU A 71 -3.28 -3.62 -11.47
N LEU A 72 -2.01 -3.66 -11.08
CA LEU A 72 -0.93 -4.19 -11.91
C LEU A 72 -0.50 -5.58 -11.44
N GLY A 73 -0.39 -6.51 -12.39
CA GLY A 73 0.12 -7.85 -12.17
C GLY A 73 -0.98 -8.86 -11.85
N GLY A 74 -0.87 -9.56 -10.71
CA GLY A 74 -1.78 -10.63 -10.34
C GLY A 74 -3.07 -10.13 -9.69
N THR A 75 -4.18 -10.83 -9.92
CA THR A 75 -5.51 -10.51 -9.35
C THR A 75 -5.61 -10.88 -7.86
N GLY A 76 -4.99 -11.99 -7.45
CA GLY A 76 -5.01 -12.45 -6.06
C GLY A 76 -6.43 -12.62 -5.51
N GLU A 77 -6.70 -12.07 -4.32
CA GLU A 77 -8.03 -12.09 -3.69
C GLU A 77 -9.09 -11.25 -4.44
N LEU A 78 -8.69 -10.42 -5.41
CA LEU A 78 -9.59 -9.53 -6.13
C LEU A 78 -10.16 -10.16 -7.40
N ASP A 79 -9.77 -11.39 -7.74
CA ASP A 79 -10.23 -12.09 -8.94
C ASP A 79 -11.77 -12.11 -9.06
N TYR A 80 -12.46 -12.37 -7.96
CA TYR A 80 -13.91 -12.36 -7.93
C TYR A 80 -14.49 -10.97 -8.22
N GLY A 81 -13.94 -9.93 -7.58
CA GLY A 81 -14.38 -8.55 -7.77
C GLY A 81 -14.14 -8.02 -9.18
N LEU A 82 -13.02 -8.38 -9.80
CA LEU A 82 -12.65 -7.93 -11.15
C LEU A 82 -13.56 -8.46 -12.26
N LYS A 83 -14.35 -9.51 -11.99
CA LYS A 83 -15.35 -10.05 -12.92
C LYS A 83 -16.61 -9.19 -13.01
N HIS A 84 -16.77 -8.21 -12.13
CA HIS A 84 -17.91 -7.30 -12.15
C HIS A 84 -17.71 -6.19 -13.18
N LYS A 85 -18.81 -5.70 -13.77
CA LYS A 85 -18.77 -4.73 -14.89
C LYS A 85 -18.12 -3.39 -14.52
N ASP A 86 -18.27 -2.97 -13.26
CA ASP A 86 -17.70 -1.75 -12.68
C ASP A 86 -16.18 -1.82 -12.46
N ALA A 87 -15.64 -3.02 -12.38
CA ALA A 87 -14.21 -3.29 -12.25
C ALA A 87 -13.53 -3.65 -13.59
N ALA A 88 -14.31 -3.75 -14.68
CA ALA A 88 -13.79 -4.04 -16.01
C ALA A 88 -12.75 -2.99 -16.44
N GLY A 89 -11.59 -3.45 -16.92
CA GLY A 89 -10.49 -2.58 -17.37
C GLY A 89 -9.61 -2.02 -16.26
N ARG A 90 -9.82 -2.39 -14.98
CA ARG A 90 -8.93 -1.98 -13.88
C ARG A 90 -7.68 -2.84 -13.75
N LEU A 91 -7.71 -4.08 -14.25
CA LEU A 91 -6.54 -4.94 -14.31
C LEU A 91 -5.67 -4.54 -15.51
N LEU A 92 -4.44 -4.16 -15.23
CA LEU A 92 -3.43 -3.80 -16.21
C LEU A 92 -2.43 -4.95 -16.35
N ASP A 93 -2.15 -5.31 -17.60
CA ASP A 93 -0.91 -5.99 -17.93
C ASP A 93 0.26 -4.98 -17.94
N MET A 94 1.48 -5.48 -18.10
CA MET A 94 2.66 -4.61 -18.04
C MET A 94 2.69 -3.58 -19.17
N GLN A 95 2.32 -3.99 -20.39
CA GLN A 95 2.36 -3.10 -21.55
C GLN A 95 1.37 -1.96 -21.39
N THR A 96 0.13 -2.26 -21.00
CA THR A 96 -0.92 -1.28 -20.75
C THR A 96 -0.53 -0.35 -19.60
N ALA A 97 0.14 -0.86 -18.57
CA ALA A 97 0.64 -0.01 -17.48
C ALA A 97 1.72 0.96 -17.96
N VAL A 98 2.69 0.50 -18.77
CA VAL A 98 3.71 1.37 -19.36
C VAL A 98 3.08 2.44 -20.24
N ASP A 99 2.14 2.07 -21.10
CA ASP A 99 1.45 3.01 -21.99
C ASP A 99 0.63 4.04 -21.19
N LEU A 100 -0.05 3.59 -20.13
CA LEU A 100 -0.81 4.46 -19.23
C LEU A 100 0.10 5.46 -18.51
N ILE A 101 1.25 5.01 -18.00
CA ILE A 101 2.24 5.86 -17.35
C ILE A 101 2.80 6.89 -18.35
N GLN A 102 3.20 6.47 -19.54
CA GLN A 102 3.79 7.36 -20.54
C GLN A 102 2.78 8.43 -21.01
N LYS A 103 1.51 8.05 -21.18
CA LYS A 103 0.45 8.99 -21.56
C LYS A 103 0.14 10.01 -20.47
N ASN A 104 0.41 9.69 -19.20
CA ASN A 104 0.07 10.51 -18.04
C ASN A 104 1.28 10.82 -17.15
N ARG A 105 2.44 11.05 -17.78
CA ARG A 105 3.66 11.53 -17.11
C ARG A 105 3.38 12.79 -16.29
N GLY A 106 3.97 12.87 -15.11
CA GLY A 106 3.74 13.89 -14.09
C GLY A 106 2.49 13.70 -13.22
N ARG A 107 1.63 12.72 -13.52
CA ARG A 107 0.35 12.48 -12.80
C ARG A 107 0.10 11.01 -12.47
N THR A 108 1.10 10.16 -12.64
CA THR A 108 0.93 8.72 -12.37
C THR A 108 1.75 8.34 -11.15
N VAL A 109 1.09 7.71 -10.18
CA VAL A 109 1.69 7.21 -8.96
C VAL A 109 1.48 5.72 -8.87
N LEU A 110 2.57 4.97 -8.72
CA LEU A 110 2.56 3.55 -8.47
C LEU A 110 2.90 3.27 -7.01
N ILE A 111 2.07 2.47 -6.34
CA ILE A 111 2.25 2.08 -4.95
C ILE A 111 2.19 0.57 -4.85
N ALA A 112 3.28 -0.08 -4.46
CA ALA A 112 3.32 -1.54 -4.38
C ALA A 112 4.25 -2.02 -3.29
N ARG A 113 4.25 -3.34 -3.05
CA ARG A 113 5.27 -3.98 -2.22
C ARG A 113 6.63 -3.97 -2.92
N VAL A 114 7.70 -3.73 -2.16
CA VAL A 114 9.08 -3.76 -2.69
C VAL A 114 9.38 -5.05 -3.47
N LYS A 115 8.92 -6.20 -2.97
CA LYS A 115 9.09 -7.52 -3.62
C LYS A 115 8.51 -7.61 -5.04
N HIS A 116 7.44 -6.87 -5.34
CA HIS A 116 6.81 -6.91 -6.67
C HIS A 116 7.46 -5.92 -7.60
N ILE A 117 7.85 -4.76 -7.07
CA ILE A 117 8.57 -3.76 -7.85
C ILE A 117 9.92 -4.25 -8.32
N ALA A 118 10.63 -5.06 -7.53
CA ALA A 118 11.85 -5.73 -7.98
C ALA A 118 11.67 -6.58 -9.25
N ARG A 119 10.45 -7.07 -9.54
CA ARG A 119 10.15 -7.86 -10.76
C ARG A 119 9.75 -6.98 -11.96
N TRP A 120 9.27 -5.78 -11.69
CA TRP A 120 8.72 -4.88 -12.71
C TRP A 120 9.67 -3.74 -13.08
N ARG A 121 10.72 -3.54 -12.27
CA ARG A 121 11.67 -2.42 -12.39
C ARG A 121 12.26 -2.26 -13.79
N ASP A 122 12.58 -3.37 -14.46
CA ASP A 122 13.21 -3.34 -15.79
C ASP A 122 12.21 -3.08 -16.93
N GLN A 123 10.91 -3.20 -16.66
CA GLN A 123 9.83 -3.04 -17.64
C GLN A 123 9.14 -1.68 -17.51
N LEU A 124 9.12 -1.11 -16.30
CA LEU A 124 8.53 0.20 -16.05
C LEU A 124 9.47 1.33 -16.47
N PRO A 125 8.92 2.48 -16.91
CA PRO A 125 9.71 3.67 -17.17
C PRO A 125 10.44 4.15 -15.91
N GLN A 126 11.44 5.02 -16.04
CA GLN A 126 12.11 5.59 -14.88
C GLN A 126 11.18 6.58 -14.14
N PRO A 127 11.00 6.44 -12.82
CA PRO A 127 10.22 7.39 -12.03
C PRO A 127 11.00 8.70 -11.82
N VAL A 128 10.25 9.80 -11.73
CA VAL A 128 10.77 11.13 -11.37
C VAL A 128 11.02 11.24 -9.88
N PHE A 129 10.19 10.55 -9.07
CA PHE A 129 10.32 10.47 -7.63
C PHE A 129 10.15 9.02 -7.16
N GLN A 130 10.99 8.58 -6.23
CA GLN A 130 10.87 7.28 -5.58
C GLN A 130 11.07 7.42 -4.07
N ASP A 131 10.21 6.78 -3.30
CA ASP A 131 10.40 6.58 -1.86
C ASP A 131 9.97 5.17 -1.45
N GLN A 132 10.53 4.67 -0.35
CA GLN A 132 10.21 3.35 0.19
C GLN A 132 10.16 3.37 1.71
N SER A 133 9.20 2.65 2.28
CA SER A 133 9.04 2.56 3.74
C SER A 133 10.12 1.72 4.42
N GLY A 134 10.90 0.95 3.65
CA GLY A 134 11.94 0.05 4.14
C GLY A 134 12.20 -1.14 3.20
N PRO A 135 13.19 -1.99 3.48
CA PRO A 135 13.68 -3.01 2.53
C PRO A 135 12.66 -4.08 2.17
N LYS A 136 11.62 -4.30 3.00
CA LYS A 136 10.57 -5.30 2.75
C LYS A 136 9.16 -4.71 2.74
N GLY A 137 9.02 -3.41 2.91
CA GLY A 137 7.75 -2.72 3.05
C GLY A 137 7.14 -2.37 1.70
N TYR A 138 6.86 -1.08 1.53
CA TYR A 138 6.16 -0.50 0.40
C TYR A 138 7.04 0.50 -0.32
N VAL A 139 6.72 0.74 -1.58
CA VAL A 139 7.38 1.73 -2.43
C VAL A 139 6.32 2.59 -3.08
N LEU A 140 6.63 3.87 -3.22
CA LEU A 140 5.86 4.85 -3.96
C LEU A 140 6.74 5.43 -5.06
N TRP A 141 6.31 5.28 -6.30
CA TRP A 141 6.97 5.81 -7.48
C TRP A 141 6.05 6.79 -8.19
N SER A 142 6.51 8.02 -8.43
CA SER A 142 5.81 9.00 -9.24
C SER A 142 6.53 9.17 -10.58
N PHE A 143 5.75 9.19 -11.66
CA PHE A 143 6.23 9.33 -13.05
C PHE A 143 5.74 10.63 -13.66
#